data_AF-A0A8T7FZR2-F1
#
_entry.id   AF-A0A8T7FZR2-F1
#
_cell.length_a   1.000
_cell.length_b   1.000
_cell.length_c   1.000
_cell.angle_alpha   90.00
_cell.angle_beta   90.00
_cell.angle_gamma   90.00
#
_symmetry.space_group_name_H-M   'P 1'
#
loop_
_entity.id
_entity.type
_entity.pdbx_description
1 polymer ?
#
loop_
_entity_poly.entity_id
_entity_poly.type
_entity_poly.pdbx_seq_one_letter_code
_entity_poly.pdbx_strand_id
1 'polypeptide(L)'
;MAHIQLQHADRIERLLLAMAIATLWCHELGEHVLQQGETTRRLIDPGPTRELSLFQLGLRWLKRALAVAMHLLPHFKARLSHLKLLPVLSPLAPIGNL
;
A
#
# COMPACT_ATOMS: atom_id res chain seq x y z
N MET A 1 31.55 -30.86 -3.82
CA MET A 1 31.09 -29.52 -4.24
C MET A 1 29.57 -29.55 -4.36
N ALA A 2 28.83 -29.52 -3.25
CA ALA A 2 27.41 -29.86 -3.28
C ALA A 2 26.58 -29.06 -2.24
N HIS A 3 25.36 -28.71 -2.65
CA HIS A 3 24.22 -28.24 -1.87
C HIS A 3 24.23 -26.79 -1.32
N ILE A 4 24.17 -25.79 -2.21
CA ILE A 4 23.74 -24.43 -1.83
C ILE A 4 22.42 -24.03 -2.53
N GLN A 5 22.06 -24.63 -3.67
CA GLN A 5 20.96 -24.11 -4.49
C GLN A 5 19.54 -24.37 -3.92
N LEU A 6 19.29 -25.52 -3.29
CA LEU A 6 17.94 -25.84 -2.79
C LEU A 6 17.51 -24.98 -1.60
N GLN A 7 18.43 -24.65 -0.67
CA GLN A 7 18.12 -23.79 0.48
C GLN A 7 17.77 -22.35 0.08
N HIS A 8 18.31 -21.88 -1.05
CA HIS A 8 18.02 -20.55 -1.56
C HIS A 8 16.66 -20.50 -2.27
N ALA A 9 16.28 -21.56 -2.98
CA ALA A 9 14.97 -21.65 -3.64
C ALA A 9 13.82 -21.59 -2.63
N ASP A 10 13.86 -22.42 -1.58
CA ASP A 10 12.81 -22.43 -0.54
C ASP A 10 12.69 -21.08 0.18
N ARG A 11 13.83 -20.41 0.39
CA ARG A 11 13.86 -19.08 1.01
C ARG A 11 13.24 -18.03 0.10
N ILE A 12 13.54 -18.08 -1.19
CA ILE A 12 12.96 -17.19 -2.20
C ILE A 12 11.46 -17.40 -2.29
N GLU A 13 10.99 -18.65 -2.31
CA GLU A 13 9.55 -18.96 -2.34
C GLU A 13 8.82 -18.37 -1.13
N ARG A 14 9.36 -18.56 0.08
CA ARG A 14 8.78 -17.98 1.30
C ARG A 14 8.80 -16.46 1.29
N LEU A 15 9.87 -15.85 0.78
CA LEU A 15 9.96 -14.39 0.66
C LEU A 15 8.97 -13.86 -0.38
N LEU A 16 8.79 -14.54 -1.50
CA LEU A 16 7.80 -14.20 -2.52
C LEU A 16 6.39 -14.28 -1.95
N LEU A 17 6.07 -15.34 -1.20
CA LEU A 17 4.79 -15.49 -0.53
C LEU A 17 4.57 -14.37 0.51
N ALA A 18 5.58 -14.10 1.35
CA ALA A 18 5.51 -13.02 2.33
C ALA A 18 5.31 -11.66 1.66
N MET A 19 5.99 -11.41 0.54
CA MET A 19 5.87 -10.18 -0.23
C MET A 19 4.49 -10.07 -0.89
N ALA A 20 3.95 -11.16 -1.45
CA ALA A 20 2.61 -11.19 -2.02
C ALA A 20 1.53 -10.88 -0.97
N ILE A 21 1.62 -11.49 0.22
CA ILE A 21 0.72 -11.20 1.34
C ILE A 21 0.87 -9.75 1.80
N ALA A 22 2.11 -9.25 1.94
CA ALA A 22 2.35 -7.86 2.33
C ALA A 22 1.79 -6.87 1.31
N THR A 23 1.93 -7.16 0.02
CA THR A 23 1.37 -6.35 -1.06
C THR A 23 -0.15 -6.35 -1.05
N LEU A 24 -0.77 -7.51 -0.87
CA LEU A 24 -2.21 -7.64 -0.76
C LEU A 24 -2.74 -6.87 0.47
N TRP A 25 -2.05 -6.97 1.61
CA TRP A 25 -2.49 -6.25 2.81
C TRP A 25 -2.33 -4.74 2.67
N CYS A 26 -1.22 -4.26 2.07
CA CYS A 26 -1.08 -2.84 1.76
C CYS A 26 -2.19 -2.36 0.82
N HIS A 27 -2.66 -3.19 -0.10
CA HIS A 27 -3.80 -2.84 -0.95
C HIS A 27 -5.08 -2.65 -0.12
N GLU A 28 -5.42 -3.63 0.72
CA GLU A 28 -6.60 -3.55 1.60
C GLU A 28 -6.55 -2.35 2.57
N LEU A 29 -5.37 -2.05 3.12
CA LEU A 29 -5.19 -0.90 4.01
C LEU A 29 -5.36 0.42 3.26
N GLY A 30 -4.86 0.49 2.01
CA GLY A 30 -5.10 1.64 1.16
C GLY A 30 -6.59 1.85 0.90
N GLU A 31 -7.33 0.78 0.59
CA GLU A 31 -8.78 0.84 0.43
C GLU A 31 -9.47 1.31 1.70
N HIS A 32 -9.09 0.74 2.84
CA HIS A 32 -9.63 1.09 4.14
C HIS A 32 -9.45 2.58 4.43
N VAL A 33 -8.27 3.14 4.18
CA VAL A 33 -8.01 4.58 4.34
C VAL A 33 -8.96 5.41 3.48
N LEU A 34 -9.15 5.02 2.21
CA LEU A 34 -10.05 5.75 1.30
C LEU A 34 -11.52 5.62 1.71
N GLN A 35 -11.94 4.47 2.25
CA GLN A 35 -13.29 4.24 2.76
C GLN A 35 -13.58 5.03 4.04
N GLN A 36 -12.57 5.28 4.89
CA GLN A 36 -12.69 6.16 6.07
C GLN A 36 -12.76 7.64 5.70
N GLY A 37 -12.46 8.00 4.45
CA GLY A 37 -12.61 9.34 3.92
C GLY A 37 -11.38 10.23 4.04
N GLU A 38 -11.59 11.51 3.68
CA GLU A 38 -10.53 12.48 3.43
C GLU A 38 -9.72 12.84 4.68
N THR A 39 -10.35 12.91 5.85
CA THR A 39 -9.67 13.21 7.13
C THR A 39 -8.62 12.15 7.44
N THR A 40 -8.97 10.87 7.28
CA THR A 40 -8.07 9.74 7.50
C THR A 40 -6.96 9.70 6.46
N ARG A 41 -7.29 9.92 5.17
CA ARG A 41 -6.30 10.02 4.10
C ARG A 41 -5.24 11.09 4.41
N ARG A 42 -5.67 12.28 4.85
CA ARG A 42 -4.76 13.41 5.14
C ARG A 42 -3.79 13.18 6.30
N LEU A 43 -4.06 12.19 7.17
CA LEU A 43 -3.09 11.80 8.21
C LEU A 43 -1.80 11.20 7.64
N ILE A 44 -1.85 10.65 6.41
CA ILE A 44 -0.72 9.98 5.76
C ILE A 44 -0.37 10.54 4.37
N ASP A 45 -1.30 11.30 3.78
CA ASP A 45 -1.18 11.99 2.50
C ASP A 45 -1.79 13.42 2.64
N PRO A 46 -1.03 14.36 3.23
CA PRO A 46 -1.55 15.65 3.68
C PRO A 46 -1.87 16.62 2.55
N GLY A 47 -1.52 16.29 1.29
CA GLY A 47 -1.85 17.10 0.13
C GLY A 47 -3.36 17.34 0.00
N PRO A 48 -3.80 18.38 -0.73
CA PRO A 48 -5.22 18.65 -0.96
C PRO A 48 -5.87 17.53 -1.78
N THR A 49 -5.13 16.99 -2.75
CA THR A 49 -5.51 15.85 -3.59
C THR A 49 -4.69 14.61 -3.22
N ARG A 50 -5.20 13.42 -3.56
CA ARG A 50 -4.47 12.16 -3.36
C ARG A 50 -3.29 12.09 -4.34
N GLU A 51 -2.07 12.18 -3.83
CA GLU A 51 -0.84 12.07 -4.61
C GLU A 51 -0.24 10.67 -4.57
N LEU A 52 -0.62 9.89 -3.55
CA LEU A 52 -0.11 8.55 -3.35
C LEU A 52 -0.93 7.50 -4.10
N SER A 53 -0.23 6.49 -4.60
CA SER A 53 -0.87 5.25 -5.04
C SER A 53 -1.53 4.53 -3.86
N LEU A 54 -2.48 3.65 -4.16
CA LEU A 54 -3.18 2.89 -3.13
C LEU A 54 -2.23 2.06 -2.25
N PHE A 55 -1.22 1.44 -2.88
CA PHE A 55 -0.18 0.69 -2.17
C PHE A 55 0.61 1.59 -1.21
N GLN A 56 1.00 2.79 -1.65
CA GLN A 56 1.71 3.74 -0.79
C GLN A 56 0.85 4.24 0.36
N LEU A 57 -0.44 4.47 0.14
CA LEU A 57 -1.39 4.81 1.22
C LEU A 57 -1.42 3.69 2.26
N GLY A 58 -1.65 2.44 1.83
CA GLY A 58 -1.70 1.33 2.78
C GLY A 58 -0.37 1.09 3.50
N LEU A 59 0.76 1.20 2.81
CA LEU A 59 2.08 1.06 3.43
C LEU A 59 2.34 2.16 4.47
N ARG A 60 1.96 3.42 4.18
CA ARG A 60 2.09 4.52 5.14
C ARG A 60 1.14 4.36 6.33
N TRP A 61 -0.09 3.92 6.08
CA TRP A 61 -1.04 3.60 7.14
C TRP A 61 -0.52 2.50 8.07
N LEU A 62 0.00 1.41 7.49
CA LEU A 62 0.60 0.31 8.24
C LEU A 62 1.75 0.79 9.14
N LYS A 63 2.68 1.57 8.59
CA LYS A 63 3.79 2.16 9.35
C LYS A 63 3.28 3.02 10.51
N ARG A 64 2.28 3.87 10.26
CA ARG A 64 1.68 4.72 11.28
C ARG A 64 0.99 3.91 12.38
N ALA A 65 0.20 2.91 12.00
CA ALA A 65 -0.52 2.07 12.95
C ALA A 65 0.43 1.27 13.83
N LEU A 66 1.50 0.70 13.26
CA LEU A 66 2.54 0.01 14.04
C LEU A 66 3.27 0.94 15.02
N ALA A 67 3.43 2.22 14.68
CA ALA A 67 4.14 3.18 15.52
C ALA A 67 3.28 3.77 16.64
N VAL A 68 1.98 4.04 16.39
CA VAL A 68 1.17 4.89 17.28
C VAL A 68 -0.19 4.27 17.62
N ALA A 69 -0.70 3.34 16.82
CA ALA A 69 -2.11 2.92 16.93
C ALA A 69 -2.37 1.53 16.35
N MET A 70 -1.79 0.50 16.97
CA MET A 70 -1.90 -0.89 16.49
C MET A 70 -3.36 -1.39 16.46
N HIS A 71 -4.21 -0.86 17.35
CA HIS A 71 -5.64 -1.18 17.41
C HIS A 71 -6.45 -0.65 16.21
N LEU A 72 -5.89 0.26 15.40
CA LEU A 72 -6.52 0.77 14.18
C LEU A 72 -6.26 -0.12 12.96
N LEU A 73 -5.49 -1.20 13.10
CA LEU A 73 -5.29 -2.14 12.00
C LEU A 73 -6.55 -2.98 11.81
N PRO A 74 -7.19 -2.92 10.63
CA PRO A 74 -8.25 -3.84 10.31
C PRO A 74 -7.68 -5.27 10.17
N HIS A 75 -8.51 -6.25 10.44
CA HIS A 75 -8.22 -7.65 10.16
C HIS A 75 -7.90 -7.81 8.66
N PHE A 76 -6.80 -8.50 8.37
CA PHE A 76 -6.44 -8.88 7.00
C PHE A 76 -7.50 -9.83 6.43
N LYS A 77 -8.12 -9.46 5.30
CA LYS A 77 -9.20 -10.26 4.68
C LYS A 77 -8.76 -10.97 3.40
N ALA A 78 -7.56 -10.69 2.90
CA ALA A 78 -7.03 -11.21 1.65
C ALA A 78 -7.98 -11.02 0.44
N ARG A 79 -8.70 -9.90 0.38
CA ARG A 79 -9.62 -9.52 -0.68
C ARG A 79 -8.97 -8.56 -1.66
N LEU A 80 -9.15 -8.86 -2.95
CA LEU A 80 -8.88 -7.94 -4.04
C LEU A 80 -10.23 -7.38 -4.50
N SER A 81 -10.54 -6.15 -4.12
CA SER A 81 -11.76 -5.50 -4.56
C SER A 81 -11.59 -4.97 -5.98
N HIS A 82 -12.66 -5.00 -6.80
CA HIS A 82 -12.69 -4.31 -8.09
C HIS A 82 -12.79 -2.79 -7.86
N LEU A 83 -11.66 -2.17 -7.54
CA LEU A 83 -11.59 -0.74 -7.30
C LEU A 83 -11.61 0.06 -8.59
N LYS A 84 -12.60 0.95 -8.70
CA LYS A 84 -12.55 2.06 -9.66
C LYS A 84 -11.96 3.28 -8.95
N LEU A 85 -10.64 3.36 -8.91
CA LEU A 85 -9.95 4.54 -8.40
C LEU A 85 -9.91 5.60 -9.50
N LEU A 86 -10.33 6.82 -9.17
CA LEU A 86 -9.96 7.97 -9.99
C LEU A 86 -8.42 8.01 -10.09
N PRO A 87 -7.85 8.31 -11.27
CA PRO A 87 -6.40 8.35 -11.44
C PRO A 87 -5.77 9.33 -10.46
N VAL A 88 -4.56 9.03 -9.98
CA VAL A 88 -3.73 10.06 -9.34
C VAL A 88 -3.43 11.08 -10.43
N LEU A 89 -4.06 12.25 -10.35
CA LEU A 89 -3.73 13.36 -11.23
C LEU A 89 -2.34 13.83 -10.82
N SER A 90 -1.30 13.32 -11.47
CA SER A 90 -0.01 14.00 -11.44
C SER A 90 -0.23 15.38 -12.04
N PRO A 91 0.08 16.48 -11.35
CA PRO A 91 0.17 17.78 -11.99
C PRO A 91 1.37 17.70 -12.93
N LEU A 92 1.14 17.25 -14.17
CA LEU A 92 2.02 17.62 -15.27
C LEU A 92 2.01 19.14 -15.28
N ALA A 93 3.20 19.69 -15.07
CA ALA A 93 3.52 21.10 -14.99
C ALA A 93 2.76 21.93 -16.05
N PRO A 94 2.45 23.21 -15.78
CA PRO A 94 1.76 24.06 -16.74
C PRO A 94 2.52 24.01 -18.06
N ILE A 95 1.82 23.56 -19.10
CA ILE A 95 2.31 23.63 -20.47
C ILE A 95 2.63 25.10 -20.70
N GLY A 96 3.91 25.41 -20.93
CA GLY A 96 4.40 26.74 -21.16
C GLY A 96 3.59 27.42 -22.28
N ASN A 97 3.27 28.69 -22.06
CA ASN A 97 2.74 29.57 -23.08
C ASN A 97 3.67 29.55 -24.30
N LEU A 98 3.13 29.14 -25.45
CA LEU A 98 3.60 29.50 -26.78
C LEU A 98 2.45 30.21 -27.48
#